data_AF-A0A7Y2XIF8-F1
#
_entry.id   AF-A0A7Y2XIF8-F1
#
_cell.length_a   1.000
_cell.length_b   1.000
_cell.length_c   1.000
_cell.angle_alpha   90.00
_cell.angle_beta   90.00
_cell.angle_gamma   90.00
#
_symmetry.space_group_name_H-M   'P 1'
#
loop_
_entity.id
_entity.type
_entity.pdbx_description
1 polymer ?
#
loop_
_entity_poly.entity_id
_entity_poly.type
_entity_poly.pdbx_seq_one_letter_code
_entity_poly.pdbx_strand_id
1 'polypeptide(L)' 'MKSNEDRVLRFADCDEAALSSLLTRFGLALKRSPDGDPIPGSFWGDEEAGLLGDSLVVRADTPVHSVLHEACHYIC' A
#
# COMPACT_ATOMS: atom_id res chain seq x y z
N MET A 1 13.55 -2.20 24.15
CA MET A 1 12.33 -2.99 23.88
C MET A 1 11.72 -2.39 22.63
N LYS A 2 11.62 -3.13 21.52
CA LYS A 2 11.00 -2.63 20.30
C LYS A 2 9.48 -2.61 20.49
N SER A 3 8.83 -1.51 20.16
CA SER A 3 7.38 -1.30 20.30
C SER A 3 6.63 -2.22 19.32
N ASN A 4 5.35 -2.52 19.55
CA ASN A 4 4.60 -3.41 18.65
C ASN A 4 4.48 -2.85 17.21
N GLU A 5 4.59 -1.53 17.06
CA GLU A 5 4.68 -0.83 15.77
C GLU A 5 5.95 -1.17 14.98
N ASP A 6 7.04 -1.60 15.64
CA ASP A 6 8.28 -2.04 14.97
C ASP A 6 8.13 -3.39 14.24
N ARG A 7 6.96 -4.05 14.35
CA ARG A 7 6.70 -5.35 13.70
C ARG A 7 5.93 -5.24 12.38
N VAL A 8 5.46 -4.06 12.02
CA VAL A 8 4.72 -3.83 10.77
C VAL A 8 5.71 -3.37 9.70
N LEU A 9 5.81 -4.12 8.60
CA LEU A 9 6.59 -3.67 7.44
C LEU A 9 5.83 -2.54 6.73
N ARG A 10 6.45 -1.37 6.68
CA ARG A 10 5.92 -0.16 6.03
C ARG A 10 6.41 -0.09 4.59
N PHE A 11 5.68 0.62 3.75
CA PHE A 11 6.02 0.79 2.33
C PHE A 11 7.39 1.47 2.15
N ALA A 12 7.73 2.47 2.98
CA ALA A 12 9.06 3.10 2.96
C ALA A 12 10.22 2.14 3.25
N ASP A 13 9.96 1.05 3.98
CA ASP A 13 10.97 0.06 4.38
C ASP A 13 10.96 -1.19 3.48
N CYS A 14 10.10 -1.23 2.46
CA CYS A 14 9.98 -2.35 1.54
C CYS A 14 10.70 -2.10 0.21
N ASP A 15 11.03 -3.17 -0.51
CA ASP A 15 11.50 -3.06 -1.89
C ASP A 15 10.31 -2.72 -2.81
N GLU A 16 10.18 -1.44 -3.15
CA GLU A 16 9.13 -0.94 -4.03
C GLU A 16 9.15 -1.60 -5.41
N ALA A 17 10.33 -1.89 -5.97
CA ALA A 17 10.44 -2.50 -7.29
C ALA A 17 9.91 -3.94 -7.27
N ALA A 18 10.23 -4.69 -6.20
CA ALA A 18 9.68 -6.03 -6.00
C ALA A 18 8.16 -6.01 -5.80
N LEU A 19 7.64 -5.08 -4.98
CA LEU A 19 6.20 -4.92 -4.75
C LEU A 19 5.47 -4.54 -6.05
N SER A 20 5.97 -3.55 -6.79
CA SER A 20 5.42 -3.12 -8.07
C SER A 20 5.43 -4.26 -9.10
N SER A 21 6.53 -5.03 -9.16
CA SER A 21 6.62 -6.20 -10.06
C SER A 21 5.60 -7.27 -9.73
N LEU A 22 5.35 -7.53 -8.44
CA LEU A 22 4.30 -8.45 -8.01
C LEU A 22 2.91 -7.99 -8.45
N LEU A 23 2.57 -6.74 -8.18
CA LEU A 23 1.26 -6.16 -8.50
C LEU A 23 0.99 -6.12 -10.02
N THR A 24 2.02 -5.79 -10.81
CA THR A 24 1.92 -5.72 -12.27
C THR A 24 1.52 -7.06 -12.89
N ARG A 25 1.87 -8.20 -12.27
CA ARG A 25 1.46 -9.54 -12.74
C ARG A 25 -0.05 -9.74 -12.73
N PHE A 26 -0.78 -8.95 -11.95
CA PHE A 26 -2.23 -8.98 -11.82
C PHE A 26 -2.92 -7.79 -12.51
N GLY A 27 -2.17 -6.96 -13.24
CA GLY A 27 -2.70 -5.76 -13.90
C GLY A 27 -2.85 -4.55 -12.97
N LEU A 28 -2.30 -4.61 -11.75
CA LEU A 28 -2.35 -3.51 -10.79
C LEU A 28 -1.13 -2.58 -10.93
N ALA A 29 -1.37 -1.28 -10.94
CA ALA A 29 -0.35 -0.24 -10.87
C ALA A 29 -0.17 0.25 -9.42
N LEU A 30 1.06 0.60 -9.05
CA LEU A 30 1.37 1.20 -7.74
C LEU A 30 1.60 2.71 -7.89
N LYS A 31 0.93 3.53 -7.07
CA LYS A 31 1.04 4.99 -7.05
C LYS A 31 1.35 5.48 -5.64
N ARG A 32 2.23 6.48 -5.53
CA ARG A 32 2.54 7.12 -4.25
C ARG A 32 1.71 8.40 -4.07
N SER A 33 1.09 8.54 -2.89
CA SER A 33 0.59 9.82 -2.39
C SER A 33 1.71 10.57 -1.66
N PRO A 34 1.73 11.91 -1.68
CA PRO A 34 2.68 12.69 -0.88
C PRO A 34 2.54 12.43 0.62
N ASP A 35 3.63 12.61 1.36
CA ASP A 35 3.61 12.54 2.81
C ASP A 35 2.73 13.64 3.40
N GLY A 36 1.92 13.30 4.41
CA GLY A 36 0.97 14.23 5.05
C GLY A 36 -0.34 14.45 4.28
N ASP A 37 -0.42 14.01 3.01
CA ASP A 37 -1.67 14.04 2.25
C ASP A 37 -2.49 12.76 2.50
N PRO A 38 -3.83 12.82 2.39
CA PRO A 38 -4.66 11.62 2.39
C PRO A 38 -4.24 10.61 1.32
N ILE A 39 -4.65 9.35 1.51
CA ILE A 39 -4.46 8.28 0.52
C ILE A 39 -5.78 8.11 -0.28
N PRO A 40 -5.86 8.56 -1.54
CA PRO A 40 -7.05 8.41 -2.37
C PRO A 40 -7.48 6.95 -2.50
N GLY A 41 -8.79 6.69 -2.38
CA GLY A 41 -9.37 5.35 -2.48
C GLY A 41 -9.22 4.49 -1.23
N SER A 42 -8.60 5.01 -0.16
CA SER A 42 -8.59 4.34 1.15
C SER A 42 -9.97 4.40 1.79
N PHE A 43 -10.49 3.25 2.24
CA PHE A 43 -11.81 3.18 2.90
C PHE A 43 -11.75 3.68 4.34
N TRP A 44 -10.68 3.33 5.06
CA TRP A 44 -10.49 3.67 6.47
C TRP A 44 -9.67 4.95 6.67
N GLY A 45 -8.92 5.38 5.65
CA GLY A 45 -8.06 6.56 5.71
C GLY A 45 -6.71 6.28 6.39
N ASP A 46 -6.19 7.30 7.07
CA ASP A 46 -4.90 7.27 7.77
C ASP A 46 -3.75 6.73 6.92
N GLU A 47 -3.14 5.62 7.33
CA GLU A 47 -2.02 4.95 6.66
C GLU A 47 -2.47 3.82 5.72
N GLU A 48 -3.75 3.46 5.70
CA GLU A 48 -4.26 2.34 4.92
C GLU A 48 -4.20 2.63 3.41
N ALA A 49 -3.79 1.63 2.63
CA ALA A 49 -3.72 1.70 1.18
C ALA A 49 -5.09 2.03 0.59
N GLY A 50 -5.08 2.71 -0.55
CA GLY A 50 -6.28 2.97 -1.33
C GLY A 50 -6.30 2.18 -2.63
N LEU A 51 -7.50 1.88 -3.12
CA LEU A 51 -7.70 1.26 -4.43
C LEU A 51 -8.55 2.17 -5.33
N LEU A 52 -8.01 2.53 -6.49
CA LEU A 52 -8.68 3.35 -7.51
C LEU A 52 -8.63 2.64 -8.87
N GLY A 53 -9.69 1.90 -9.19
CA GLY A 53 -9.72 1.09 -10.41
C GLY A 53 -8.63 0.03 -10.36
N ASP A 54 -7.63 0.13 -11.24
CA ASP A 54 -6.45 -0.76 -11.31
C ASP A 54 -5.23 -0.21 -10.54
N SER A 55 -5.40 0.87 -9.77
CA SER A 55 -4.28 1.57 -9.14
C SER A 55 -4.35 1.46 -7.62
N LEU A 56 -3.34 0.86 -7.01
CA LEU A 56 -3.09 0.90 -5.57
C LEU A 56 -2.35 2.18 -5.22
N VAL A 57 -2.89 2.95 -4.27
CA VAL A 57 -2.32 4.20 -3.79
C VAL A 57 -1.77 3.99 -2.39
N VAL A 58 -0.51 4.38 -2.18
CA VAL A 58 0.22 4.17 -0.92
C VAL A 58 0.92 5.46 -0.49
N ARG A 59 1.18 5.61 0.80
CA ARG A 59 2.07 6.63 1.37
C ARG A 59 3.25 5.95 2.06
N ALA A 60 4.28 6.69 2.43
CA ALA A 60 5.49 6.14 3.05
C ALA A 60 5.21 5.23 4.27
N ASP A 61 4.22 5.62 5.09
CA ASP A 61 3.76 4.91 6.29
C ASP A 61 2.75 3.80 6.01
N THR A 62 2.36 3.55 4.75
CA THR A 62 1.37 2.52 4.45
C THR A 62 1.87 1.12 4.82
N PRO A 63 1.13 0.34 5.64
CA PRO A 63 1.49 -1.04 5.91
C PRO A 63 1.47 -1.87 4.63
N VAL A 64 2.50 -2.69 4.39
CA VAL A 64 2.54 -3.57 3.20
C VAL A 64 1.36 -4.55 3.19
N HIS A 65 0.89 -5.02 4.35
CA HIS A 65 -0.27 -5.89 4.42
C HIS A 65 -1.57 -5.20 3.97
N SER A 66 -1.69 -3.88 4.18
CA SER A 66 -2.81 -3.08 3.68
C SER A 66 -2.81 -3.05 2.16
N VAL A 67 -1.64 -2.82 1.54
CA VAL A 67 -1.47 -2.88 0.08
C VAL A 67 -1.90 -4.24 -0.50
N LEU A 68 -1.48 -5.33 0.15
CA LEU A 68 -1.83 -6.68 -0.29
C LEU A 68 -3.32 -7.02 -0.06
N HIS A 69 -3.93 -6.47 0.99
CA HIS A 69 -5.37 -6.61 1.23
C HIS A 69 -6.17 -5.94 0.11
N GLU A 70 -5.84 -4.70 -0.23
CA GLU A 70 -6.49 -3.98 -1.32
C GLU A 70 -6.25 -4.63 -2.69
N ALA A 71 -5.07 -5.24 -2.91
CA ALA A 71 -4.81 -6.04 -4.10
C ALA A 71 -5.79 -7.23 -4.22
N CYS A 72 -6.14 -7.88 -3.10
CA CYS A 72 -7.13 -8.96 -3.11
C CYS A 72 -8.51 -8.47 -3.56
N HIS A 73 -8.96 -7.29 -3.12
CA HIS A 73 -10.26 -6.72 -3.57
C HIS A 73 -10.35 -6.52 -5.09
N TYR A 74 -9.22 -6.33 -5.76
CA TYR A 74 -9.18 -6.25 -7.22
C TYR A 74 -9.14 -7.64 -7.89
N ILE A 75 -8.41 -8.59 -7.30
CA ILE A 75 -8.09 -9.88 -7.94
C ILE A 75 -9.24 -10.90 -7.80
N CYS A 76 -9.98 -10.91 -6.70
CA CYS A 76 -10.99 -11.92 -6.38
C CYS A 76 -12.32 -11.33 -5.94
#